data_AF-A0A367B5Z2-F1
#
_entry.id   AF-A0A367B5Z2-F1
#
_cell.length_a   1.000
_cell.length_b   1.000
_cell.length_c   1.000
_cell.angle_alpha   90.00
_cell.angle_beta   90.00
_cell.angle_gamma   90.00
#
_symmetry.space_group_name_H-M   'P 1'
#
loop_
_entity.id
_entity.type
_entity.pdbx_description
1 polymer ?
#
loop_
_entity_poly.entity_id
_entity_poly.type
_entity_poly.pdbx_seq_one_letter_code
_entity_poly.pdbx_strand_id
1 'polypeptide(L)'
;MFEGGGFGVGVTVDVLALPSWPAEVLPAGVRSRPTRLGELMPVAARTGSEIAVELQRIQALEARLAAYRTELVAELAGRRPDSDDRQVGEPGAASPGWLPGPGQESAPGVSEFFADELAHVLHCSRTAASTLADQSLVLLGFLPATWAALADGALDWPRARAVAVELGPVVRDVAPQVLAAIESAVLPRAGELSVSGLRAAVRAELLRRDEAAAERRRRSARRRPGSR
;
A
#
# COMPACT_ATOMS: atom_id res chain seq x y z
N MET A 1 -17.64 3.35 37.01
CA MET A 1 -16.28 3.91 37.10
C MET A 1 -15.43 3.05 36.19
N PHE A 2 -15.06 3.55 35.01
CA PHE A 2 -14.26 2.80 34.05
C PHE A 2 -12.79 3.11 34.36
N GLU A 3 -12.11 2.18 35.01
CA GLU A 3 -10.65 2.25 35.19
C GLU A 3 -9.97 2.00 33.85
N GLY A 4 -8.96 2.80 33.53
CA GLY A 4 -8.29 2.90 32.23
C GLY A 4 -7.45 1.70 31.81
N GLY A 5 -8.06 0.53 31.74
CA GLY A 5 -7.53 -0.64 31.01
C GLY A 5 -8.03 -0.59 29.57
N GLY A 6 -7.11 -0.54 28.61
CA GLY A 6 -7.44 -0.47 27.18
C GLY A 6 -8.43 -1.56 26.75
N PHE A 7 -9.38 -1.18 25.90
CA PHE A 7 -10.31 -2.13 25.27
C PHE A 7 -9.67 -2.67 23.99
N GLY A 8 -9.70 -3.98 23.79
CA GLY A 8 -9.37 -4.59 22.51
C GLY A 8 -10.56 -4.45 21.56
N VAL A 9 -10.45 -3.60 20.55
CA VAL A 9 -11.37 -3.67 19.41
C VAL A 9 -10.84 -4.77 18.49
N GLY A 10 -11.40 -5.96 18.61
CA GLY A 10 -11.25 -6.97 17.58
C GLY A 10 -11.94 -6.47 16.32
N VAL A 11 -11.17 -6.01 15.34
CA VAL A 11 -11.67 -5.96 13.96
C VAL A 11 -11.66 -7.42 13.49
N THR A 12 -12.67 -8.19 13.90
CA THR A 12 -12.94 -9.47 13.25
C THR A 12 -13.28 -9.13 11.80
N VAL A 13 -12.37 -9.46 10.88
CA VAL A 13 -12.69 -9.63 9.45
C VAL A 13 -13.44 -10.96 9.31
N ASP A 14 -14.48 -11.10 10.11
CA ASP A 14 -15.35 -12.25 10.16
C ASP A 14 -16.76 -11.72 10.31
N VAL A 15 -17.64 -12.16 9.41
CA VAL A 15 -19.06 -11.87 9.52
C VAL A 15 -19.53 -12.64 10.74
N LEU A 16 -19.64 -11.97 11.88
CA LEU A 16 -20.37 -12.52 13.01
C LEU A 16 -21.79 -12.77 12.51
N ALA A 17 -22.09 -14.03 12.18
CA ALA A 17 -23.44 -14.51 11.97
C ALA A 17 -24.16 -14.49 13.33
N LEU A 18 -24.39 -13.29 13.82
CA LEU A 18 -25.32 -13.06 14.91
C LEU A 18 -26.68 -13.49 14.38
N PRO A 19 -27.42 -14.35 15.09
CA PRO A 19 -28.79 -14.64 14.71
C PRO A 19 -29.50 -13.31 14.49
N SER A 20 -30.21 -13.17 13.38
CA SER A 20 -31.03 -11.98 13.15
C SER A 20 -31.90 -11.81 14.39
N TRP A 21 -31.64 -10.75 15.16
CA TRP A 21 -32.50 -10.35 16.26
C TRP A 21 -33.93 -10.38 15.68
N PRO A 22 -34.92 -11.02 16.33
CA PRO A 22 -36.30 -11.01 15.83
C PRO A 22 -36.63 -9.58 15.44
N ALA A 23 -37.31 -9.40 14.29
CA ALA A 23 -37.68 -8.09 13.76
C ALA A 23 -38.46 -7.32 14.83
N GLU A 24 -37.72 -6.61 15.67
CA GLU A 24 -38.27 -5.84 16.77
C GLU A 24 -39.05 -4.74 16.06
N VAL A 25 -40.34 -4.63 16.35
CA VAL A 25 -41.12 -3.49 15.89
C VAL A 25 -40.53 -2.28 16.58
N LEU A 26 -39.55 -1.66 15.91
CA LEU A 26 -38.89 -0.48 16.42
C LEU A 26 -39.96 0.60 16.60
N PRO A 27 -39.96 1.33 17.73
CA PRO A 27 -40.86 2.46 17.91
C PRO A 27 -40.79 3.42 16.72
N ALA A 28 -41.89 4.12 16.43
CA ALA A 28 -41.92 5.09 15.34
C ALA A 28 -40.77 6.11 15.48
N GLY A 29 -39.93 6.20 14.44
CA GLY A 29 -38.77 7.08 14.42
C GLY A 29 -37.43 6.43 14.82
N VAL A 30 -37.43 5.18 15.30
CA VAL A 30 -36.20 4.45 15.64
C VAL A 30 -35.69 3.70 14.41
N ARG A 31 -34.43 3.96 14.02
CA ARG A 31 -33.72 3.24 12.96
C ARG A 31 -32.72 2.27 13.57
N SER A 32 -32.85 0.97 13.26
CA SER A 32 -31.82 -0.01 13.62
C SER A 32 -30.55 0.27 12.82
N ARG A 33 -29.43 0.31 13.52
CA ARG A 33 -28.09 0.45 12.96
C ARG A 33 -27.08 -0.22 13.89
N PRO A 34 -25.92 -0.66 13.38
CA PRO A 34 -24.80 -1.03 14.24
C PRO A 34 -24.42 0.12 15.18
N THR A 35 -24.11 -0.20 16.43
CA THR A 35 -23.64 0.79 17.41
C THR A 35 -22.34 1.42 16.92
N ARG A 36 -22.23 2.75 17.02
CA ARG A 36 -21.01 3.44 16.57
C ARG A 36 -19.89 3.22 17.57
N LEU A 37 -18.65 3.15 17.11
CA LEU A 37 -17.49 3.00 18.00
C LEU A 37 -17.43 4.10 19.08
N GLY A 38 -17.72 5.35 18.72
CA GLY A 38 -17.75 6.46 19.69
C GLY A 38 -18.89 6.39 20.73
N GLU A 39 -19.95 5.61 20.46
CA GLU A 39 -21.03 5.33 21.42
C GLU A 39 -20.61 4.22 22.39
N LEU A 40 -19.88 3.20 21.90
CA LEU A 40 -19.32 2.12 22.71
C LEU A 40 -18.12 2.58 23.56
N MET A 41 -17.34 3.53 23.04
CA MET A 41 -16.11 4.03 23.64
C MET A 41 -16.18 5.57 23.77
N PRO A 42 -16.86 6.13 24.79
CA PRO A 42 -17.18 7.55 24.87
C PRO A 42 -15.94 8.47 24.79
N VAL A 43 -15.84 9.25 23.71
CA VAL A 43 -14.70 10.16 23.47
C VAL A 43 -14.69 11.30 24.49
N ALA A 44 -15.88 11.82 24.86
CA ALA A 44 -16.04 12.92 25.80
C ALA A 44 -15.56 12.62 27.23
N ALA A 45 -15.40 11.33 27.58
CA ALA A 45 -14.91 10.92 28.90
C ALA A 45 -13.37 10.84 28.98
N ARG A 46 -12.66 11.08 27.87
CA ARG A 46 -11.20 10.98 27.79
C ARG A 46 -10.52 12.33 27.99
N THR A 47 -9.37 12.29 28.63
CA THR A 47 -8.41 13.40 28.69
C THR A 47 -7.68 13.58 27.34
N GLY A 48 -7.03 14.73 27.15
CA GLY A 48 -6.27 15.00 25.92
C GLY A 48 -5.13 14.00 25.68
N SER A 49 -4.44 13.54 26.74
CA SER A 49 -3.38 12.53 26.63
C SER A 49 -3.93 11.15 26.25
N GLU A 50 -5.08 10.75 26.80
CA GLU A 50 -5.75 9.51 26.42
C GLU A 50 -6.22 9.53 24.97
N ILE A 51 -6.74 10.67 24.50
CA ILE A 51 -7.09 10.86 23.09
C ILE A 51 -5.84 10.73 22.21
N ALA A 52 -4.73 11.35 22.58
CA ALA A 52 -3.48 11.27 21.81
C ALA A 52 -2.94 9.83 21.71
N VAL A 53 -2.94 9.08 22.82
CA VAL A 53 -2.55 7.66 22.83
C VAL A 53 -3.49 6.82 21.96
N GLU A 54 -4.79 7.09 21.99
CA GLU A 54 -5.75 6.37 21.16
C GLU A 54 -5.55 6.64 19.66
N LEU A 55 -5.27 7.89 19.29
CA LEU A 55 -4.95 8.26 17.90
C LEU A 55 -3.68 7.57 17.41
N GLN A 56 -2.65 7.43 18.26
CA GLN A 56 -1.44 6.69 17.92
C GLN A 56 -1.72 5.20 17.66
N ARG A 57 -2.61 4.59 18.47
CA ARG A 57 -3.05 3.20 18.25
C ARG A 57 -3.82 3.04 16.95
N ILE A 58 -4.74 3.96 16.66
CA ILE A 58 -5.50 3.97 15.39
C ILE A 58 -4.53 4.08 14.22
N GLN A 59 -3.54 4.97 14.28
CA GLN A 59 -2.55 5.14 13.22
C GLN A 59 -1.76 3.84 12.94
N ALA A 60 -1.36 3.13 14.00
CA ALA A 60 -0.69 1.84 13.87
C ALA A 60 -1.62 0.77 13.27
N LEU A 61 -2.88 0.71 13.69
CA LEU A 61 -3.85 -0.23 13.13
C LEU A 61 -4.17 0.07 11.66
N GLU A 62 -4.31 1.33 11.28
CA GLU A 62 -4.49 1.75 9.88
C GLU A 62 -3.31 1.34 9.01
N ALA A 63 -2.08 1.46 9.53
CA ALA A 63 -0.87 0.99 8.85
C ALA A 63 -0.91 -0.52 8.60
N ARG A 64 -1.23 -1.32 9.62
CA ARG A 64 -1.34 -2.79 9.50
C ARG A 64 -2.46 -3.21 8.55
N LEU A 65 -3.62 -2.55 8.62
CA LEU A 65 -4.73 -2.79 7.69
C LEU A 65 -4.37 -2.39 6.25
N ALA A 66 -3.59 -1.32 6.08
CA ALA A 66 -3.09 -0.93 4.77
C ALA A 66 -2.11 -1.99 4.22
N ALA A 67 -1.19 -2.52 5.04
CA ALA A 67 -0.31 -3.62 4.64
C ALA A 67 -1.12 -4.86 4.21
N TYR A 68 -2.09 -5.27 5.01
CA TYR A 68 -2.95 -6.40 4.67
C TYR A 68 -3.75 -6.16 3.38
N ARG A 69 -4.24 -4.93 3.17
CA ARG A 69 -4.87 -4.54 1.90
C ARG A 69 -3.91 -4.69 0.72
N THR A 70 -2.63 -4.36 0.87
CA THR A 70 -1.64 -4.56 -0.22
C THR A 70 -1.45 -6.04 -0.54
N GLU A 71 -1.44 -6.94 0.45
CA GLU A 71 -1.38 -8.39 0.23
C GLU A 71 -2.59 -8.89 -0.54
N LEU A 72 -3.80 -8.50 -0.11
CA LEU A 72 -5.04 -8.89 -0.78
C LEU A 72 -5.08 -8.40 -2.23
N VAL A 73 -4.62 -7.17 -2.50
CA VAL A 73 -4.57 -6.61 -3.86
C VAL A 73 -3.57 -7.36 -4.73
N ALA A 74 -2.37 -7.65 -4.22
CA ALA A 74 -1.35 -8.38 -4.96
C ALA A 74 -1.75 -9.84 -5.25
N GLU A 75 -2.35 -10.52 -4.27
CA GLU A 75 -2.89 -11.87 -4.44
C GLU A 75 -4.03 -11.87 -5.48
N LEU A 76 -4.95 -10.90 -5.43
CA LEU A 76 -6.02 -10.80 -6.42
C LEU A 76 -5.47 -10.51 -7.82
N ALA A 77 -4.45 -9.65 -7.94
CA ALA A 77 -3.76 -9.39 -9.20
C ALA A 77 -3.13 -10.67 -9.77
N GLY A 78 -2.46 -11.47 -8.93
CA GLY A 78 -1.88 -12.76 -9.34
C GLY A 78 -2.90 -13.80 -9.81
N ARG A 79 -4.16 -13.68 -9.35
CA ARG A 79 -5.30 -14.50 -9.82
C ARG A 79 -6.00 -13.93 -11.06
N ARG A 80 -5.46 -12.87 -11.66
CA ARG A 80 -5.92 -12.23 -12.89
C ARG A 80 -4.75 -12.09 -13.85
N PRO A 81 -4.14 -13.19 -14.31
CA PRO A 81 -3.02 -13.11 -15.23
C PRO A 81 -3.47 -12.54 -16.58
N ASP A 82 -2.58 -11.82 -17.26
CA ASP A 82 -2.82 -11.33 -18.62
C ASP A 82 -2.97 -12.46 -19.66
N SER A 83 -2.55 -13.68 -19.32
CA SER A 83 -2.80 -14.88 -20.14
C SER A 83 -4.28 -15.21 -20.31
N ASP A 84 -5.14 -14.71 -19.41
CA ASP A 84 -6.59 -14.89 -19.49
C ASP A 84 -7.26 -13.82 -20.36
N ASP A 85 -6.52 -12.78 -20.78
CA ASP A 85 -7.04 -11.73 -21.64
C ASP A 85 -7.23 -12.22 -23.08
N ARG A 86 -8.26 -11.67 -23.73
CA ARG A 86 -8.55 -11.99 -25.13
C ARG A 86 -7.43 -11.51 -26.03
N GLN A 87 -7.04 -12.36 -26.97
CA GLN A 87 -5.94 -12.05 -27.88
C GLN A 87 -6.39 -11.13 -29.02
N VAL A 88 -5.45 -10.34 -29.54
CA VAL A 88 -5.73 -9.42 -30.66
C VAL A 88 -6.34 -10.19 -31.84
N GLY A 89 -7.55 -9.78 -32.24
CA GLY A 89 -8.32 -10.42 -33.31
C GLY A 89 -9.47 -11.31 -32.83
N GLU A 90 -9.57 -11.58 -31.53
CA GLU A 90 -10.72 -12.27 -30.97
C GLU A 90 -11.92 -11.32 -30.78
N PRO A 91 -13.17 -11.82 -30.93
CA PRO A 91 -14.35 -11.03 -30.63
C PRO A 91 -14.33 -10.48 -29.20
N GLY A 92 -14.37 -9.15 -29.06
CA GLY A 92 -14.31 -8.47 -27.76
C GLY A 92 -12.91 -8.30 -27.18
N ALA A 93 -11.85 -8.55 -27.96
CA ALA A 93 -10.49 -8.09 -27.64
C ALA A 93 -10.39 -6.57 -27.69
N ALA A 94 -9.48 -6.00 -26.89
CA ALA A 94 -9.18 -4.58 -26.96
C ALA A 94 -8.78 -4.18 -28.38
N SER A 95 -9.34 -3.07 -28.87
CA SER A 95 -8.96 -2.55 -30.19
C SER A 95 -7.52 -2.02 -30.13
N PRO A 96 -6.67 -2.25 -31.14
CA PRO A 96 -5.28 -1.77 -31.15
C PRO A 96 -5.12 -0.25 -30.97
N GLY A 97 -6.19 0.53 -31.21
CA GLY A 97 -6.25 1.97 -30.99
C GLY A 97 -6.75 2.40 -29.61
N TRP A 98 -7.17 1.47 -28.75
CA TRP A 98 -7.53 1.73 -27.36
C TRP A 98 -6.32 1.40 -26.48
N LEU A 99 -5.38 2.34 -26.41
CA LEU A 99 -4.29 2.27 -25.46
C LEU A 99 -4.72 2.99 -24.17
N PRO A 100 -4.48 2.42 -22.98
CA PRO A 100 -4.59 3.16 -21.75
C PRO A 100 -3.78 4.45 -21.84
N GLY A 101 -4.32 5.54 -21.30
CA GLY A 101 -3.53 6.78 -21.18
C GLY A 101 -2.26 6.56 -20.34
N PRO A 102 -1.25 7.42 -20.45
CA PRO A 102 0.00 7.28 -19.69
C PRO A 102 -0.26 7.06 -18.19
N GLY A 103 0.29 5.99 -17.62
CA GLY A 103 0.07 5.63 -16.21
C GLY A 103 -1.28 4.97 -15.90
N GLN A 104 -2.00 4.49 -16.93
CA GLN A 104 -3.15 3.58 -16.79
C GLN A 104 -2.85 2.19 -17.38
N GLU A 105 -1.60 1.94 -17.74
CA GLU A 105 -1.11 0.65 -18.22
C GLU A 105 -1.25 -0.40 -17.11
N SER A 106 -1.62 -1.63 -17.49
CA SER A 106 -1.66 -2.75 -16.57
C SER A 106 -0.27 -3.07 -16.07
N ALA A 107 -0.17 -3.47 -14.81
CA ALA A 107 1.08 -4.02 -14.30
C ALA A 107 1.48 -5.26 -15.16
N PRO A 108 2.77 -5.42 -15.50
CA PRO A 108 3.22 -6.58 -16.28
C PRO A 108 2.79 -7.91 -15.66
N GLY A 109 2.19 -8.79 -16.47
CA GLY A 109 1.67 -10.09 -16.03
C GLY A 109 0.28 -10.05 -15.39
N VAL A 110 -0.39 -8.89 -15.41
CA VAL A 110 -1.74 -8.69 -14.84
C VAL A 110 -2.70 -8.25 -15.93
N SER A 111 -3.89 -8.85 -15.91
CA SER A 111 -4.99 -8.59 -16.85
C SER A 111 -5.32 -7.10 -16.98
N GLU A 112 -5.65 -6.67 -18.21
CA GLU A 112 -6.10 -5.31 -18.51
C GLU A 112 -7.38 -4.86 -17.81
N PHE A 113 -8.21 -5.83 -17.39
CA PHE A 113 -9.47 -5.58 -16.69
C PHE A 113 -9.29 -5.46 -15.18
N PHE A 114 -8.13 -5.84 -14.63
CA PHE A 114 -7.92 -5.90 -13.19
C PHE A 114 -8.18 -4.55 -12.49
N ALA A 115 -7.79 -3.44 -13.11
CA ALA A 115 -8.04 -2.11 -12.54
C ALA A 115 -9.53 -1.79 -12.41
N ASP A 116 -10.36 -2.23 -13.36
CA ASP A 116 -11.82 -2.04 -13.30
C ASP A 116 -12.46 -2.96 -12.27
N GLU A 117 -12.02 -4.22 -12.20
CA GLU A 117 -12.47 -5.16 -11.16
C GLU A 117 -12.17 -4.63 -9.76
N LEU A 118 -10.94 -4.17 -9.55
CA LEU A 118 -10.50 -3.62 -8.27
C LEU A 118 -11.26 -2.33 -7.91
N ALA A 119 -11.49 -1.45 -8.89
CA ALA A 119 -12.28 -0.25 -8.71
C ALA A 119 -13.72 -0.58 -8.30
N HIS A 120 -14.32 -1.61 -8.90
CA HIS A 120 -15.65 -2.09 -8.55
C HIS A 120 -15.70 -2.63 -7.11
N VAL A 121 -14.75 -3.49 -6.73
CA VAL A 121 -14.67 -4.08 -5.38
C VAL A 121 -14.47 -3.02 -4.30
N LEU A 122 -13.64 -2.01 -4.57
CA LEU A 122 -13.30 -0.97 -3.59
C LEU A 122 -14.22 0.26 -3.63
N HIS A 123 -15.18 0.28 -4.55
CA HIS A 123 -16.05 1.43 -4.82
C HIS A 123 -15.25 2.74 -5.03
N CYS A 124 -14.17 2.68 -5.80
CA CYS A 124 -13.31 3.83 -6.10
C CYS A 124 -13.17 4.08 -7.61
N SER A 125 -12.48 5.15 -7.99
CA SER A 125 -12.16 5.38 -9.40
C SER A 125 -11.15 4.36 -9.92
N ARG A 126 -11.16 4.11 -11.23
CA ARG A 126 -10.15 3.28 -11.92
C ARG A 126 -8.74 3.76 -11.62
N THR A 127 -8.49 5.06 -11.72
CA THR A 127 -7.16 5.64 -11.43
C THR A 127 -6.69 5.37 -10.01
N ALA A 128 -7.59 5.45 -9.01
CA ALA A 128 -7.26 5.13 -7.63
C ALA A 128 -6.95 3.63 -7.46
N ALA A 129 -7.70 2.76 -8.15
CA ALA A 129 -7.46 1.32 -8.16
C ALA A 129 -6.12 0.96 -8.81
N SER A 130 -5.81 1.46 -10.00
CA SER A 130 -4.50 1.26 -10.65
C SER A 130 -3.35 1.72 -9.77
N THR A 131 -3.47 2.93 -9.20
CA THR A 131 -2.45 3.48 -8.30
C THR A 131 -2.21 2.59 -7.08
N LEU A 132 -3.28 2.05 -6.48
CA LEU A 132 -3.18 1.12 -5.36
C LEU A 132 -2.57 -0.22 -5.77
N ALA A 133 -2.95 -0.75 -6.94
CA ALA A 133 -2.40 -1.98 -7.49
C ALA A 133 -0.89 -1.86 -7.70
N ASP A 134 -0.44 -0.82 -8.39
CA ASP A 134 0.98 -0.56 -8.64
C ASP A 134 1.77 -0.45 -7.33
N GLN A 135 1.25 0.32 -6.37
CA GLN A 135 1.89 0.49 -5.06
C GLN A 135 1.97 -0.84 -4.29
N SER A 136 0.92 -1.65 -4.35
CA SER A 136 0.87 -2.95 -3.66
C SER A 136 1.89 -3.93 -4.26
N LEU A 137 1.95 -4.01 -5.59
CA LEU A 137 2.91 -4.86 -6.29
C LEU A 137 4.36 -4.40 -6.09
N VAL A 138 4.61 -3.09 -6.05
CA VAL A 138 5.94 -2.54 -5.74
C VAL A 138 6.36 -2.88 -4.31
N LEU A 139 5.47 -2.66 -3.33
CA LEU A 139 5.77 -2.92 -1.92
C LEU A 139 6.10 -4.38 -1.66
N LEU A 140 5.28 -5.31 -2.17
CA LEU A 140 5.46 -6.74 -1.94
C LEU A 140 6.56 -7.36 -2.81
N GLY A 141 6.70 -6.91 -4.05
CA GLY A 141 7.66 -7.48 -4.99
C GLY A 141 9.09 -6.96 -4.83
N PHE A 142 9.26 -5.70 -4.39
CA PHE A 142 10.54 -5.01 -4.48
C PHE A 142 10.99 -4.29 -3.22
N LEU A 143 10.07 -3.93 -2.31
CA LEU A 143 10.36 -3.12 -1.11
C LEU A 143 9.93 -3.83 0.19
N PRO A 144 10.46 -5.03 0.47
CA PRO A 144 10.00 -5.87 1.58
C PRO A 144 10.23 -5.23 2.95
N ALA A 145 11.27 -4.41 3.14
CA ALA A 145 11.50 -3.76 4.43
C ALA A 145 10.50 -2.62 4.68
N THR A 146 10.13 -1.89 3.63
CA THR A 146 9.09 -0.86 3.67
C THR A 146 7.73 -1.48 3.93
N TRP A 147 7.39 -2.59 3.26
CA TRP A 147 6.16 -3.33 3.53
C TRP A 147 6.14 -3.86 4.97
N ALA A 148 7.24 -4.47 5.45
CA ALA A 148 7.32 -4.97 6.83
C ALA A 148 7.12 -3.85 7.86
N ALA A 149 7.74 -2.68 7.66
CA ALA A 149 7.54 -1.54 8.54
C ALA A 149 6.07 -1.05 8.57
N LEU A 150 5.37 -1.11 7.43
CA LEU A 150 3.93 -0.83 7.33
C LEU A 150 3.11 -1.91 8.08
N ALA A 151 3.43 -3.19 7.85
CA ALA A 151 2.78 -4.36 8.46
C ALA A 151 2.98 -4.45 9.98
N ASP A 152 4.08 -3.90 10.50
CA ASP A 152 4.36 -3.81 11.93
C ASP A 152 3.66 -2.60 12.58
N GLY A 153 3.18 -1.64 11.76
CA GLY A 153 2.62 -0.37 12.21
C GLY A 153 3.67 0.68 12.60
N ALA A 154 4.93 0.46 12.21
CA ALA A 154 6.04 1.40 12.42
C ALA A 154 6.11 2.50 11.35
N LEU A 155 5.49 2.28 10.19
CA LEU A 155 5.39 3.22 9.09
C LEU A 155 3.92 3.40 8.69
N ASP A 156 3.45 4.63 8.53
CA ASP A 156 2.10 4.86 8.03
C ASP A 156 1.97 4.70 6.51
N TRP A 157 0.73 4.54 6.04
CA TRP A 157 0.43 4.37 4.63
C TRP A 157 0.93 5.54 3.74
N PRO A 158 0.72 6.83 4.09
CA PRO A 158 1.26 7.94 3.33
C PRO A 158 2.78 7.87 3.10
N ARG A 159 3.56 7.46 4.11
CA ARG A 159 5.02 7.32 4.01
C ARG A 159 5.44 6.07 3.25
N ALA A 160 4.81 4.92 3.48
CA ALA A 160 5.07 3.70 2.71
C ALA A 160 4.82 3.94 1.21
N ARG A 161 3.68 4.57 0.89
CA ARG A 161 3.35 5.00 -0.47
C ARG A 161 4.37 5.96 -1.05
N ALA A 162 4.92 6.87 -0.23
CA ALA A 162 5.93 7.81 -0.69
C ALA A 162 7.19 7.09 -1.17
N VAL A 163 7.66 6.08 -0.43
CA VAL A 163 8.80 5.25 -0.86
C VAL A 163 8.48 4.48 -2.14
N ALA A 164 7.30 3.85 -2.20
CA ALA A 164 6.85 3.09 -3.37
C ALA A 164 6.74 3.95 -4.64
N VAL A 165 6.23 5.19 -4.53
CA VAL A 165 6.12 6.13 -5.65
C VAL A 165 7.49 6.57 -6.16
N GLU A 166 8.45 6.83 -5.28
CA GLU A 166 9.77 7.31 -5.70
C GLU A 166 10.62 6.19 -6.32
N LEU A 167 10.50 4.95 -5.82
CA LEU A 167 11.27 3.82 -6.34
C LEU A 167 10.56 3.06 -7.45
N GLY A 168 9.23 3.10 -7.52
CA GLY A 168 8.39 2.38 -8.48
C GLY A 168 8.86 2.47 -9.94
N PRO A 169 9.21 3.66 -10.46
CA PRO A 169 9.70 3.79 -11.84
C PRO A 169 11.02 3.05 -12.14
N VAL A 170 11.81 2.71 -11.13
CA VAL A 170 13.16 2.13 -11.29
C VAL A 170 13.34 0.75 -10.67
N VAL A 171 12.34 0.22 -9.94
CA VAL A 171 12.50 -1.04 -9.18
C VAL A 171 12.85 -2.26 -10.05
N ARG A 172 12.51 -2.25 -11.35
CA ARG A 172 12.82 -3.33 -12.29
C ARG A 172 14.24 -3.26 -12.85
N ASP A 173 14.83 -2.07 -12.89
CA ASP A 173 16.15 -1.82 -13.47
C ASP A 173 17.26 -1.78 -12.40
N VAL A 174 16.87 -1.59 -11.14
CA VAL A 174 17.78 -1.47 -10.01
C VAL A 174 17.92 -2.83 -9.31
N ALA A 175 19.16 -3.23 -9.05
CA ALA A 175 19.43 -4.50 -8.39
C ALA A 175 18.82 -4.55 -6.95
N PRO A 176 18.26 -5.68 -6.50
CA PRO A 176 17.57 -5.77 -5.20
C PRO A 176 18.40 -5.30 -3.99
N GLN A 177 19.71 -5.57 -4.00
CA GLN A 177 20.62 -5.11 -2.94
C GLN A 177 20.78 -3.58 -2.87
N VAL A 178 20.56 -2.87 -3.98
CA VAL A 178 20.58 -1.40 -4.02
C VAL A 178 19.29 -0.87 -3.39
N LEU A 179 18.14 -1.45 -3.72
CA LEU A 179 16.85 -1.12 -3.10
C LEU A 179 16.87 -1.36 -1.59
N ALA A 180 17.30 -2.54 -1.15
CA ALA A 180 17.44 -2.88 0.26
C ALA A 180 18.38 -1.91 1.00
N ALA A 181 19.48 -1.48 0.36
CA ALA A 181 20.37 -0.49 0.94
C ALA A 181 19.72 0.90 1.04
N ILE A 182 18.85 1.29 0.10
CA ILE A 182 18.08 2.54 0.19
C ILE A 182 17.10 2.44 1.36
N GLU A 183 16.32 1.36 1.43
CA GLU A 183 15.37 1.11 2.54
C GLU A 183 16.06 1.19 3.90
N SER A 184 17.19 0.49 4.07
CA SER A 184 17.97 0.51 5.31
C SER A 184 18.48 1.91 5.69
N ALA A 185 18.71 2.80 4.72
CA ALA A 185 19.18 4.15 4.99
C ALA A 185 18.04 5.11 5.36
N VAL A 186 16.86 4.95 4.76
CA VAL A 186 15.74 5.89 4.93
C VAL A 186 14.78 5.50 6.05
N LEU A 187 14.50 4.21 6.22
CA LEU A 187 13.47 3.72 7.15
C LEU A 187 13.72 4.10 8.62
N PRO A 188 14.96 4.07 9.16
CA PRO A 188 15.19 4.44 10.56
C PRO A 188 14.76 5.85 10.95
N ARG A 189 14.67 6.77 9.97
CA ARG A 189 14.29 8.18 10.18
C ARG A 189 12.94 8.52 9.55
N ALA A 190 12.26 7.56 8.91
CA ALA A 190 11.07 7.82 8.12
C ALA A 190 9.92 8.43 8.94
N GLY A 191 9.75 8.01 10.19
CA GLY A 191 8.74 8.55 11.11
C GLY A 191 8.96 10.02 11.50
N GLU A 192 10.21 10.49 11.49
CA GLU A 192 10.58 11.87 11.84
C GLU A 192 10.44 12.83 10.65
N LEU A 193 10.49 12.31 9.43
CA LEU A 193 10.43 13.10 8.21
C LEU A 193 8.98 13.39 7.83
N SER A 194 8.73 14.57 7.26
CA SER A 194 7.51 14.80 6.49
C SER A 194 7.48 13.89 5.27
N VAL A 195 6.30 13.66 4.68
CA VAL A 195 6.17 12.85 3.46
C VAL A 195 7.04 13.40 2.32
N SER A 196 7.09 14.72 2.15
CA SER A 196 7.96 15.35 1.14
C SER A 196 9.45 15.21 1.48
N GLY A 197 9.81 15.30 2.76
CA GLY A 197 11.17 15.06 3.24
C GLY A 197 11.63 13.62 3.01
N LEU A 198 10.76 12.64 3.27
CA LEU A 198 11.03 11.23 2.98
C LEU A 198 11.25 11.00 1.49
N ARG A 199 10.41 11.59 0.62
CA ARG A 199 10.61 11.53 -0.83
C ARG A 199 11.98 12.08 -1.25
N ALA A 200 12.36 13.23 -0.70
CA ALA A 200 13.66 13.84 -0.97
C ALA A 200 14.82 12.95 -0.49
N ALA A 201 14.70 12.34 0.69
CA ALA A 201 15.69 11.43 1.23
C ALA A 201 15.86 10.17 0.36
N VAL A 202 14.75 9.58 -0.11
CA VAL A 202 14.78 8.43 -1.03
C VAL A 202 15.47 8.79 -2.34
N ARG A 203 15.13 9.92 -2.96
CA ARG A 203 15.78 10.38 -4.20
C ARG A 203 17.28 10.64 -4.01
N ALA A 204 17.66 11.25 -2.90
CA ALA A 204 19.07 11.51 -2.60
C ALA A 204 19.86 10.18 -2.46
N GLU A 205 19.29 9.20 -1.79
CA GLU A 205 19.90 7.88 -1.60
C GLU A 205 20.00 7.08 -2.90
N LEU A 206 19.03 7.25 -3.82
CA LEU A 206 19.08 6.68 -5.17
C LEU A 206 20.24 7.30 -5.98
N LEU A 207 20.28 8.63 -6.09
CA LEU A 207 21.33 9.36 -6.81
C LEU A 207 22.74 9.02 -6.30
N ARG A 208 22.91 8.98 -4.97
CA ARG A 208 24.20 8.64 -4.33
C ARG A 208 24.69 7.24 -4.74
N ARG A 209 23.78 6.27 -4.87
CA ARG A 209 24.13 4.90 -5.26
C ARG A 209 24.41 4.79 -6.75
N ASP A 210 23.70 5.52 -7.57
CA ASP A 210 23.95 5.61 -9.02
C ASP A 210 25.33 6.20 -9.31
N GLU A 211 25.71 7.27 -8.62
CA GLU A 211 27.04 7.86 -8.69
C GLU A 211 28.13 6.87 -8.28
N ALA A 212 27.91 6.15 -7.17
CA ALA A 212 28.84 5.12 -6.70
C ALA A 212 28.97 3.96 -7.71
N ALA A 213 27.87 3.56 -8.35
CA ALA A 213 27.86 2.55 -9.39
C ALA A 213 28.58 3.02 -10.67
N ALA A 214 28.38 4.28 -11.06
CA ALA A 214 29.10 4.91 -12.18
C ALA A 214 30.60 4.98 -11.90
N GLU A 215 31.01 5.34 -10.68
CA GLU A 215 32.42 5.39 -10.29
C GLU A 215 33.07 3.99 -10.29
N ARG A 216 32.37 2.96 -9.80
CA ARG A 216 32.84 1.58 -9.90
C ARG A 216 33.05 1.15 -11.36
N ARG A 217 32.09 1.46 -12.25
CA ARG A 217 32.22 1.20 -13.69
C ARG A 217 33.43 1.90 -14.30
N ARG A 218 33.66 3.18 -13.96
CA ARG A 218 34.85 3.94 -14.42
C ARG A 218 36.16 3.32 -13.94
N ARG A 219 36.27 2.93 -12.66
CA ARG A 219 37.47 2.29 -12.11
C ARG A 219 37.75 0.92 -12.73
N SER A 220 36.71 0.11 -12.94
CA SER A 220 36.85 -1.20 -13.58
C SER A 220 37.29 -1.09 -15.05
N ALA A 221 36.79 -0.09 -15.78
CA ALA A 221 37.25 0.18 -17.15
C ALA A 221 38.74 0.61 -17.19
N ARG A 222 39.19 1.41 -16.23
CA ARG A 222 40.61 1.80 -16.10
C ARG A 222 41.53 0.65 -15.68
N ARG A 223 41.00 -0.36 -14.98
CA ARG A 223 41.75 -1.53 -14.48
C ARG A 223 41.83 -2.70 -15.47
N ARG A 224 41.11 -2.65 -16.60
CA ARG A 224 41.28 -3.57 -17.72
C ARG A 224 42.13 -2.87 -18.79
N PRO A 225 43.48 -2.95 -18.77
CA PRO A 225 44.26 -2.56 -19.93
C PRO A 225 43.86 -3.47 -21.09
N GLY A 226 43.61 -2.88 -22.26
CA GLY A 226 43.12 -3.58 -23.43
C GLY A 226 43.94 -4.84 -23.73
N SER A 227 43.30 -6.01 -23.65
CA SER A 227 43.78 -7.20 -24.33
C SER A 227 43.61 -6.95 -25.82
N ARG A 228 44.69 -6.48 -26.45
CA ARG A 228 44.92 -6.69 -27.89
C ARG A 228 45.31 -8.13 -28.12
#